data_AF-A0A2B5CDA4-F1
#
_entry.id   AF-A0A2B5CDA4-F1
#
_cell.length_a   1.000
_cell.length_b   1.000
_cell.length_c   1.000
_cell.angle_alpha   90.00
_cell.angle_beta   90.00
_cell.angle_gamma   90.00
#
_symmetry.space_group_name_H-M   'P 1'
#
loop_
_entity.id
_entity.type
_entity.pdbx_description
1 polymer ?
#
loop_
_entity_poly.entity_id
_entity_poly.type
_entity_poly.pdbx_seq_one_letter_code
_entity_poly.pdbx_strand_id
1 'polypeptide(L)' 'MKDDKNHVICFKQIERTLQNAFDKDQQQIIELKYLGNEKIKDSYVYNWLMMRRDNFYENKKSTIWLIVTALGII' A
#
# COMPACT_ATOMS: atom_id res chain seq x y z
N MET A 1 2.80 -2.71 28.21
CA MET A 1 1.78 -1.63 28.18
C MET A 1 2.14 -0.41 27.31
N LYS A 2 3.43 -0.05 27.09
CA LYS A 2 3.80 1.02 26.13
C LYS A 2 3.73 0.56 24.67
N ASP A 3 4.14 -0.68 24.39
CA ASP A 3 4.13 -1.28 23.04
C ASP A 3 2.74 -1.36 22.41
N ASP A 4 1.74 -1.84 23.16
CA ASP A 4 0.35 -1.96 22.68
C ASP A 4 -0.22 -0.64 22.16
N LYS A 5 0.04 0.46 22.87
CA LYS A 5 -0.42 1.79 22.45
C LYS A 5 0.26 2.25 21.16
N ASN A 6 1.54 1.95 21.00
CA ASN A 6 2.28 2.28 19.78
C ASN A 6 1.79 1.45 18.58
N HIS A 7 1.50 0.16 18.79
CA HIS A 7 0.91 -0.71 17.77
C HIS A 7 -0.46 -0.20 17.31
N VAL A 8 -1.34 0.19 18.25
CA VAL A 8 -2.67 0.73 17.93
C VAL A 8 -2.59 2.06 17.17
N ILE A 9 -1.65 2.94 17.53
CA ILE A 9 -1.45 4.23 16.84
C ILE A 9 -0.92 4.00 15.42
N CYS A 10 0.08 3.13 15.25
CA CYS A 10 0.65 2.75 13.96
C CYS A 10 -0.42 2.14 13.05
N PHE A 11 -1.23 1.22 13.58
CA PHE A 11 -2.35 0.61 12.84
C PHE A 11 -3.34 1.67 12.34
N LYS A 12 -3.76 2.61 13.20
CA LYS A 12 -4.67 3.70 12.81
C LYS A 12 -4.06 4.64 11.77
N GLN A 13 -2.75 4.87 11.79
CA GLN A 13 -2.06 5.68 10.77
C GLN A 13 -2.07 4.97 9.41
N ILE A 14 -1.75 3.67 9.39
CA ILE A 14 -1.81 2.85 8.17
C ILE A 14 -3.25 2.81 7.63
N GLU A 15 -4.23 2.56 8.50
CA GLU A 15 -5.65 2.49 8.12
C GLU A 15 -6.15 3.81 7.51
N ARG A 16 -5.81 4.95 8.13
CA ARG A 16 -6.18 6.27 7.58
C ARG A 16 -5.54 6.55 6.22
N THR A 17 -4.27 6.16 6.03
CA THR A 17 -3.57 6.31 4.75
C THR A 17 -4.21 5.43 3.68
N LEU A 18 -4.52 4.17 4.02
CA LEU A 18 -5.25 3.26 3.12
C LEU A 18 -6.61 3.82 2.69
N GLN A 19 -7.32 4.50 3.60
CA GLN A 19 -8.66 5.04 3.33
C GLN A 19 -8.68 6.38 2.58
N ASN A 20 -7.66 7.24 2.78
CA ASN A 20 -7.73 8.64 2.32
C ASN A 20 -6.59 9.08 1.41
N ALA A 21 -5.45 8.40 1.42
CA ALA A 21 -4.26 8.85 0.68
C ALA A 21 -4.06 8.10 -0.64
N PHE A 22 -4.69 6.94 -0.81
CA PHE A 22 -4.54 6.12 -2.01
C PHE A 22 -5.64 6.40 -3.02
N ASP A 23 -5.24 6.56 -4.27
CA ASP A 23 -6.18 6.42 -5.38
C ASP A 23 -6.60 4.93 -5.54
N LYS A 24 -7.64 4.72 -6.34
CA LYS A 24 -8.22 3.39 -6.55
C LYS A 24 -7.20 2.37 -7.07
N ASP A 25 -6.29 2.78 -7.94
CA ASP A 25 -5.28 1.91 -8.54
C ASP A 25 -4.24 1.52 -7.49
N GLN A 26 -3.78 2.48 -6.69
CA GLN A 26 -2.87 2.26 -5.58
C GLN A 26 -3.48 1.34 -4.51
N GLN A 27 -4.77 1.50 -4.21
CA GLN A 27 -5.50 0.63 -3.28
C GLN A 27 -5.53 -0.82 -3.79
N GLN A 28 -5.87 -1.03 -5.07
CA GLN A 28 -5.91 -2.38 -5.63
C GLN A 28 -4.51 -3.01 -5.70
N ILE A 29 -3.47 -2.23 -6.00
CA ILE A 29 -2.09 -2.70 -5.97
C ILE A 29 -1.72 -3.18 -4.57
N ILE A 30 -2.06 -2.43 -3.51
CA ILE A 30 -1.67 -2.82 -2.15
C ILE A 30 -2.40 -4.06 -1.66
N GLU A 31 -3.69 -4.16 -1.95
CA GLU A 31 -4.50 -5.32 -1.61
C GLU A 31 -3.94 -6.60 -2.25
N LEU A 32 -3.64 -6.56 -3.55
CA LEU A 32 -3.13 -7.72 -4.29
C LEU A 32 -1.68 -8.07 -3.96
N LYS A 33 -0.83 -7.07 -3.67
CA LYS A 33 0.62 -7.28 -3.53
C LYS A 33 1.08 -7.51 -2.10
N TYR A 34 0.43 -6.90 -1.12
CA TYR A 34 0.96 -6.80 0.24
C TYR A 34 -0.04 -7.18 1.34
N LEU A 35 -1.35 -6.97 1.14
CA LEU A 35 -2.35 -7.33 2.15
C LEU A 35 -2.96 -8.73 1.92
N GLY A 36 -2.90 -9.23 0.68
CA GLY A 36 -3.29 -10.59 0.35
C GLY A 36 -2.33 -11.64 0.93
N ASN A 37 -2.85 -12.84 1.19
CA ASN A 37 -2.06 -13.98 1.70
C ASN A 37 -1.24 -14.70 0.60
N GLU A 38 -1.29 -14.20 -0.64
CA GLU A 38 -0.64 -14.81 -1.80
C GLU A 38 0.40 -13.89 -2.41
N LYS A 39 1.54 -14.46 -2.80
CA LYS A 39 2.59 -13.72 -3.50
C LYS A 39 2.28 -13.62 -4.99
N ILE A 40 1.51 -12.60 -5.36
CA ILE A 40 1.10 -12.36 -6.75
C ILE A 40 2.25 -11.72 -7.55
N LYS A 41 2.48 -12.18 -8.80
CA LYS A 41 3.50 -11.60 -9.70
C LYS A 41 3.11 -10.18 -10.14
N ASP A 42 4.08 -9.28 -10.25
CA ASP A 42 3.84 -7.91 -10.74
C ASP A 42 3.15 -7.91 -12.11
N SER A 43 3.56 -8.83 -13.01
CA SER A 43 2.95 -9.00 -14.32
C SER A 43 1.50 -9.44 -14.30
N TYR A 44 1.10 -10.19 -13.28
CA TYR A 44 -0.30 -10.53 -13.11
C TYR A 44 -1.10 -9.29 -12.71
N VAL A 45 -0.58 -8.49 -11.77
CA VAL A 45 -1.28 -7.32 -11.23
C VAL A 45 -1.51 -6.26 -12.31
N TYR A 46 -0.47 -5.82 -13.03
CA TYR A 46 -0.68 -4.77 -14.05
C TYR A 46 -1.53 -5.27 -15.24
N ASN A 47 -1.50 -6.56 -15.56
CA ASN A 47 -2.39 -7.12 -16.59
C ASN A 47 -3.85 -7.18 -16.10
N TRP A 48 -4.09 -7.63 -14.87
CA TRP A 48 -5.42 -7.71 -14.27
C TRP A 48 -6.06 -6.33 -14.12
N LEU A 49 -5.27 -5.33 -13.75
CA LEU A 49 -5.68 -3.92 -13.65
C LEU A 49 -5.78 -3.21 -15.01
N MET A 50 -5.47 -3.89 -16.12
CA MET A 50 -5.36 -3.28 -17.46
C MET A 50 -4.48 -2.02 -17.47
N MET A 51 -3.39 -2.05 -16.70
CA MET A 51 -2.48 -0.94 -16.49
C MET A 51 -1.19 -1.13 -17.29
N ARG A 52 -0.65 -0.03 -17.81
CA ARG A 52 0.71 -0.04 -18.38
C ARG A 52 1.72 -0.39 -17.30
N ARG A 53 2.74 -1.16 -17.68
CA ARG A 53 3.83 -1.58 -16.80
C ARG A 53 4.46 -0.40 -16.06
N ASP A 54 4.76 0.69 -16.77
CA ASP A 54 5.43 1.85 -16.19
C ASP A 54 4.55 2.55 -15.14
N ASN A 55 3.28 2.77 -15.46
CA ASN A 55 2.29 3.31 -14.51
C ASN A 55 2.17 2.44 -13.25
N PHE A 56 2.23 1.11 -13.40
CA PHE A 56 2.21 0.20 -12.26
C PHE A 56 3.41 0.40 -11.34
N TYR A 57 4.62 0.54 -11.88
CA TYR A 57 5.81 0.73 -11.05
C TYR A 57 5.83 2.11 -10.38
N GLU A 58 5.34 3.16 -11.04
CA GLU A 58 5.18 4.49 -10.44
C GLU A 58 4.17 4.47 -9.30
N ASN A 59 2.98 3.89 -9.54
CA ASN A 59 1.95 3.77 -8.49
C ASN A 59 2.45 2.92 -7.33
N LYS A 60 3.07 1.77 -7.59
CA LYS A 60 3.65 0.90 -6.56
C LYS A 60 4.69 1.63 -5.69
N LYS A 61 5.56 2.43 -6.31
CA LYS A 61 6.56 3.23 -5.60
C LYS A 61 5.91 4.34 -4.76
N SER A 62 4.96 5.06 -5.35
CA SER A 62 4.21 6.14 -4.67
C SER A 62 3.47 5.61 -3.44
N THR A 63 2.76 4.48 -3.56
CA THR A 63 2.05 3.82 -2.45
C THR A 63 2.98 3.50 -1.29
N ILE A 64 4.16 2.90 -1.56
CA ILE A 64 5.15 2.60 -0.50
C ILE A 64 5.60 3.89 0.19
N TRP A 65 5.88 4.94 -0.59
CA TRP A 65 6.32 6.23 -0.05
C TRP A 65 5.28 6.87 0.88
N LEU A 66 4.00 6.80 0.50
CA LEU A 66 2.90 7.29 1.32
C LEU A 66 2.78 6.54 2.66
N ILE A 67 3.01 5.22 2.67
CA ILE A 67 3.01 4.42 3.91
C ILE A 67 4.20 4.81 4.79
N VAL A 68 5.39 4.87 4.19
CA VAL A 68 6.63 5.27 4.88
C VAL A 68 6.46 6.65 5.53
N THR A 69 5.90 7.60 4.79
CA THR A 69 5.59 8.95 5.27
C THR A 69 4.56 8.94 6.39
N ALA A 70 3.47 8.18 6.24
CA ALA A 70 2.41 8.09 7.25
C ALA A 70 2.89 7.46 8.56
N LEU A 71 3.84 6.53 8.47
CA LEU A 71 4.49 5.91 9.61
C LEU A 71 5.59 6.77 10.24
N GLY A 72 5.94 7.89 9.62
CA GLY A 72 7.03 8.76 10.08
C GLY A 72 8.41 8.10 10.01
N ILE A 73 8.59 7.13 9.10
CA ILE A 73 9.87 6.47 8.84
C ILE A 73 10.60 7.32 7.79
N ILE A 74 11.06 8.52 8.16
CA ILE A 74 11.83 9.43 7.27
C ILE A 74 13.32 9.21 7.48
#